data_AF-A0A165I6N1-F1
#
_entry.id   AF-A0A165I6N1-F1
#
_cell.length_a   1.000
_cell.length_b   1.000
_cell.length_c   1.000
_cell.angle_alpha   90.00
_cell.angle_beta   90.00
_cell.angle_gamma   90.00
#
_symmetry.space_group_name_H-M   'P 1'
#
loop_
_entity.id
_entity.type
_entity.pdbx_description
1 polymer ?
#
loop_
_entity_poly.entity_id
_entity_poly.type
_entity_poly.pdbx_seq_one_letter_code
_entity_poly.pdbx_strand_id
1 'polypeptide(L)'
;MASVSPAGRRASDGFGIVSIILAAFILLPALMIFLIGLAPGMNAIWWLGIVLLPIMAFLGLVIVIVGTIGIVLRVRAGRRPTLSIIGAALGILLVLPVLWVLFSTAV
;
A
#
# COMPACT_ATOMS: atom_id res chain seq x y z
N MET A 1 25.13 35.63 1.65
CA MET A 1 24.03 34.79 2.13
C MET A 1 23.44 34.07 0.93
N ALA A 2 23.70 32.76 0.78
CA ALA A 2 23.15 32.00 -0.34
C ALA A 2 21.62 31.94 -0.18
N SER A 3 20.89 32.50 -1.14
CA SER A 3 19.45 32.33 -1.23
C SER A 3 19.19 30.84 -1.46
N VAL A 4 18.64 30.17 -0.46
CA VAL A 4 18.10 28.82 -0.66
C VAL A 4 16.94 28.99 -1.62
N SER A 5 17.20 28.74 -2.91
CA SER A 5 16.18 28.75 -3.95
C SER A 5 15.01 27.86 -3.50
N PRO A 6 13.75 28.33 -3.56
CA PRO A 6 12.58 27.51 -3.25
C PRO A 6 12.47 26.25 -4.13
N ALA A 7 13.27 26.15 -5.20
CA ALA A 7 13.35 24.99 -6.09
C ALA A 7 13.77 23.68 -5.39
N GLY A 8 14.39 23.76 -4.21
CA GLY A 8 14.75 22.58 -3.40
C GLY A 8 13.55 21.89 -2.74
N ARG A 9 12.44 22.62 -2.54
CA ARG A 9 11.15 22.03 -2.13
C ARG A 9 10.43 21.54 -3.38
N ARG A 10 11.10 20.70 -4.18
CA ARG A 10 10.46 19.85 -5.19
C ARG A 10 9.21 19.32 -4.54
N ALA A 11 8.05 19.71 -5.07
CA ALA A 11 6.76 19.32 -4.53
C ALA A 11 6.76 17.81 -4.34
N SER A 12 7.04 17.36 -3.12
CA SER A 12 7.15 15.94 -2.80
C SER A 12 5.74 15.41 -2.71
N ASP A 13 5.55 14.21 -3.21
CA ASP A 13 4.23 13.61 -3.30
C ASP A 13 3.84 13.07 -1.94
N GLY A 14 3.43 13.98 -1.05
CA GLY A 14 3.16 13.69 0.36
C GLY A 14 2.13 12.57 0.52
N PHE A 15 1.03 12.61 -0.23
CA PHE A 15 0.03 11.53 -0.24
C PHE A 15 0.61 10.21 -0.74
N GLY A 16 1.46 10.25 -1.77
CA GLY A 16 2.21 9.10 -2.25
C GLY A 16 3.18 8.53 -1.20
N ILE A 17 3.91 9.39 -0.48
CA ILE A 17 4.83 8.97 0.58
C ILE A 17 4.05 8.32 1.72
N VAL A 18 2.96 8.94 2.18
CA VAL A 18 2.11 8.41 3.25
C VAL A 18 1.53 7.06 2.85
N SER A 19 1.00 6.93 1.63
CA SER A 19 0.45 5.66 1.13
C SER A 19 1.50 4.56 1.03
N ILE A 20 2.72 4.87 0.58
CA ILE A 20 3.83 3.91 0.54
C ILE A 20 4.24 3.47 1.96
N ILE A 21 4.36 4.41 2.91
CA ILE A 21 4.72 4.10 4.30
C ILE A 21 3.66 3.20 4.93
N LEU A 22 2.37 3.56 4.80
CA LEU A 22 1.25 2.75 5.29
C LEU A 22 1.24 1.36 4.65
N ALA A 23 1.51 1.27 3.35
CA ALA A 23 1.60 -0.01 2.67
C ALA A 23 2.74 -0.86 3.24
N ALA A 24 3.93 -0.29 3.45
CA ALA A 24 5.07 -1.02 3.99
C ALA A 24 4.79 -1.63 5.37
N PHE A 25 4.06 -0.92 6.24
CA PHE A 25 3.70 -1.43 7.57
C PHE A 25 2.87 -2.71 7.56
N ILE A 26 2.19 -3.01 6.45
CA ILE A 26 1.32 -4.20 6.34
C ILE A 26 1.93 -5.22 5.40
N LEU A 27 2.47 -4.75 4.26
CA LEU A 27 3.03 -5.60 3.23
C LEU A 27 4.23 -6.37 3.76
N LEU A 28 5.07 -5.76 4.61
CA LEU A 28 6.24 -6.43 5.19
C LEU A 28 5.84 -7.57 6.16
N PRO A 29 4.95 -7.36 7.16
CA PRO A 29 4.43 -8.47 7.97
C PRO A 29 3.72 -9.54 7.13
N ALA A 30 2.91 -9.13 6.14
CA ALA A 30 2.20 -10.06 5.27
C ALA A 30 3.16 -10.95 4.49
N LEU A 31 4.21 -10.35 3.91
CA LEU A 31 5.25 -11.08 3.19
C LEU A 31 6.02 -12.00 4.14
N MET A 32 6.37 -11.56 5.34
CA MET A 32 7.03 -12.41 6.33
C MET A 32 6.18 -13.64 6.69
N ILE A 33 4.91 -13.45 7.02
CA ILE A 33 3.99 -14.55 7.35
C ILE A 33 3.89 -15.53 6.18
N PHE A 34 3.75 -15.01 4.96
CA PHE A 34 3.69 -15.82 3.76
C PHE A 34 4.96 -16.65 3.56
N LEU A 35 6.13 -16.00 3.58
CA LEU A 35 7.42 -16.65 3.40
C LEU A 35 7.72 -17.68 4.49
N ILE A 36 7.45 -17.38 5.76
CA ILE A 36 7.70 -18.32 6.86
C ILE A 36 6.78 -19.54 6.74
N GLY A 37 5.52 -19.34 6.39
CA GLY A 37 4.60 -20.48 6.29
C GLY A 37 4.88 -21.41 5.09
N LEU A 38 5.74 -21.01 4.14
CA LEU A 38 6.29 -21.91 3.13
C LEU A 38 7.37 -22.86 3.68
N ALA A 39 7.93 -22.59 4.86
CA ALA A 39 8.94 -23.44 5.48
C ALA A 39 8.32 -24.75 6.02
N PRO A 40 8.99 -25.90 5.86
CA PRO A 40 8.52 -27.17 6.39
C PRO A 40 8.27 -27.12 7.91
N GLY A 41 7.10 -27.58 8.36
CA GLY A 41 6.72 -27.56 9.77
C GLY A 41 6.23 -26.21 10.31
N MET A 42 6.17 -25.16 9.48
CA MET A 42 5.74 -23.82 9.88
C MET A 42 4.40 -23.37 9.26
N ASN A 43 3.67 -24.30 8.63
CA ASN A 43 2.36 -24.03 8.01
C ASN A 43 1.34 -23.41 8.98
N ALA A 44 1.46 -23.67 10.28
CA ALA A 44 0.61 -23.09 11.31
C ALA A 44 0.63 -21.54 11.33
N ILE A 45 1.71 -20.89 10.85
CA ILE A 45 1.78 -19.43 10.78
C ILE A 45 0.73 -18.82 9.83
N TRP A 46 0.22 -19.58 8.86
CA TRP A 46 -0.85 -19.11 7.97
C TRP A 46 -2.16 -18.79 8.70
N TRP A 47 -2.37 -19.30 9.92
CA TRP A 47 -3.51 -18.93 10.75
C TRP A 47 -3.52 -17.44 11.12
N LEU A 48 -2.36 -16.79 11.17
CA LEU A 48 -2.27 -15.33 11.34
C LEU A 48 -2.93 -14.57 10.18
N GLY A 49 -3.08 -15.21 9.02
CA GLY A 49 -3.81 -14.69 7.87
C GLY A 49 -5.26 -14.34 8.19
N ILE A 50 -5.93 -15.04 9.10
CA ILE A 50 -7.33 -14.75 9.48
C ILE A 50 -7.44 -13.36 10.12
N VAL A 51 -6.46 -12.99 10.94
CA VAL A 51 -6.41 -11.66 11.59
C VAL A 51 -5.89 -10.61 10.61
N LEU A 52 -4.90 -10.99 9.80
CA LEU A 52 -4.21 -10.07 8.89
C LEU A 52 -5.07 -9.67 7.69
N LEU A 53 -5.86 -10.59 7.11
CA LEU A 53 -6.65 -10.32 5.90
C LEU A 53 -7.66 -9.16 6.07
N PRO A 54 -8.47 -9.09 7.15
CA PRO A 54 -9.34 -7.93 7.39
C PRO A 54 -8.56 -6.61 7.52
N ILE A 55 -7.39 -6.64 8.16
CA ILE A 55 -6.52 -5.47 8.31
C ILE A 55 -5.99 -5.03 6.94
N MET A 56 -5.52 -5.98 6.13
CA MET A 56 -5.09 -5.75 4.74
C MET A 56 -6.22 -5.17 3.90
N ALA A 57 -7.44 -5.66 4.05
CA ALA A 57 -8.61 -5.17 3.33
C ALA A 57 -8.88 -3.70 3.65
N PHE A 58 -9.01 -3.40 4.94
CA PHE A 58 -9.33 -2.05 5.40
C PHE A 58 -8.25 -1.05 5.05
N LEU A 59 -7.00 -1.33 5.42
CA LEU A 59 -5.90 -0.40 5.18
C LEU A 59 -5.52 -0.36 3.71
N GLY A 60 -5.59 -1.46 2.98
CA GLY A 60 -5.43 -1.48 1.53
C GLY A 60 -6.42 -0.54 0.84
N LEU A 61 -7.70 -0.59 1.22
CA LEU A 61 -8.71 0.34 0.72
C LEU A 61 -8.38 1.80 1.06
N VAL A 62 -7.99 2.09 2.30
CA VAL A 62 -7.58 3.45 2.72
C VAL A 62 -6.40 3.94 1.89
N ILE A 63 -5.39 3.09 1.66
CA ILE A 63 -4.20 3.40 0.86
C ILE A 63 -4.58 3.70 -0.59
N VAL A 64 -5.49 2.91 -1.19
CA VAL A 64 -6.01 3.16 -2.54
C VAL A 64 -6.69 4.51 -2.63
N ILE A 65 -7.54 4.85 -1.65
CA ILE A 65 -8.24 6.14 -1.61
C ILE A 65 -7.25 7.29 -1.49
N VAL A 66 -6.31 7.22 -0.56
CA VAL A 66 -5.27 8.25 -0.34
C VAL A 66 -4.39 8.42 -1.57
N GLY A 67 -3.93 7.32 -2.17
CA GLY A 67 -3.16 7.33 -3.40
C GLY A 67 -3.94 7.97 -4.55
N THR A 68 -5.23 7.61 -4.71
CA THR A 68 -6.10 8.18 -5.73
C THR A 68 -6.28 9.69 -5.56
N ILE A 69 -6.53 10.16 -4.33
CA ILE A 69 -6.61 11.60 -4.02
C ILE A 69 -5.30 12.31 -4.40
N GLY A 70 -4.16 11.73 -4.03
CA GLY A 70 -2.84 12.25 -4.37
C GLY A 70 -2.61 12.36 -5.89
N ILE A 71 -3.07 11.35 -6.66
CA ILE A 71 -3.05 11.37 -8.12
C ILE A 71 -3.88 12.54 -8.64
N VAL A 72 -5.16 12.64 -8.25
CA VAL A 72 -6.07 13.68 -8.75
C VAL A 72 -5.52 15.09 -8.48
N LEU A 73 -5.08 15.35 -7.24
CA LEU A 73 -4.55 16.67 -6.86
C LEU A 73 -3.32 17.07 -7.68
N ARG A 74 -2.42 16.13 -7.95
CA ARG A 74 -1.19 16.40 -8.72
C ARG A 74 -1.44 16.55 -10.22
N VAL A 75 -2.28 15.70 -10.79
CA VAL A 75 -2.68 15.82 -12.20
C VAL A 75 -3.35 17.18 -12.43
N ARG A 76 -4.25 17.61 -11.53
CA ARG A 76 -4.86 18.94 -11.57
C ARG A 76 -3.86 20.09 -11.46
N ALA A 77 -2.76 19.88 -10.74
CA ALA A 77 -1.68 20.86 -10.62
C ALA A 77 -0.65 20.80 -11.77
N GLY A 78 -0.87 20.00 -12.82
CA GLY A 78 0.08 19.81 -13.92
C GLY A 78 1.39 19.12 -13.51
N ARG A 79 1.38 18.39 -12.40
CA ARG A 79 2.56 17.72 -11.83
C ARG A 79 2.45 16.20 -11.99
N ARG A 80 3.60 15.53 -12.01
CA ARG A 80 3.67 14.06 -12.09
C ARG A 80 3.29 13.41 -10.73
N PRO A 81 2.29 12.52 -10.68
CA PRO A 81 1.82 11.84 -9.46
C PRO A 81 2.53 10.50 -9.19
N THR A 82 3.84 10.41 -9.42
CA THR A 82 4.54 9.12 -9.44
C THR A 82 4.42 8.32 -8.13
N LEU A 83 4.59 8.94 -6.96
CA LEU A 83 4.54 8.20 -5.70
C LEU A 83 3.10 7.84 -5.32
N SER A 84 2.12 8.68 -5.65
CA SER A 84 0.70 8.39 -5.43
C SER A 84 0.21 7.24 -6.32
N ILE A 85 0.74 7.12 -7.55
CA ILE A 85 0.50 5.94 -8.39
C ILE A 85 1.09 4.68 -7.74
N ILE A 86 2.35 4.74 -7.28
CA ILE A 86 2.99 3.61 -6.60
C ILE A 86 2.19 3.22 -5.34
N GLY A 87 1.82 4.19 -4.51
CA GLY A 87 1.03 3.98 -3.31
C GLY A 87 -0.33 3.36 -3.61
N ALA A 88 -1.06 3.86 -4.62
CA ALA A 88 -2.32 3.27 -5.06
C ALA A 88 -2.14 1.83 -5.54
N ALA A 89 -1.09 1.55 -6.33
CA ALA A 89 -0.78 0.20 -6.80
C ALA A 89 -0.46 -0.76 -5.63
N LEU A 90 0.28 -0.31 -4.62
CA LEU A 90 0.54 -1.08 -3.41
C LEU A 90 -0.74 -1.33 -2.60
N GLY A 91 -1.65 -0.35 -2.53
CA GLY A 91 -2.97 -0.52 -1.93
C GLY A 91 -3.80 -1.58 -2.66
N ILE A 92 -3.81 -1.57 -4.00
CA ILE A 92 -4.48 -2.60 -4.81
C ILE A 92 -3.87 -3.98 -4.54
N LEU A 93 -2.54 -4.06 -4.49
CA LEU A 93 -1.83 -5.29 -4.18
C LEU A 93 -2.22 -5.86 -2.80
N LEU A 94 -2.44 -5.01 -1.79
CA LEU A 94 -2.91 -5.44 -0.47
C LEU A 94 -4.34 -5.98 -0.46
N VAL A 95 -5.20 -5.46 -1.35
CA VAL A 95 -6.61 -5.87 -1.44
C VAL A 95 -6.77 -7.17 -2.25
N LEU A 96 -5.83 -7.47 -3.15
CA LEU A 96 -5.92 -8.61 -4.07
C LEU A 96 -6.12 -9.98 -3.37
N PRO A 97 -5.34 -10.35 -2.34
CA PRO A 97 -5.53 -11.62 -1.63
C PRO A 97 -6.89 -11.72 -0.94
N VAL A 98 -7.41 -10.59 -0.45
CA VAL A 98 -8.72 -10.53 0.21
C VAL A 98 -9.84 -10.79 -0.80
N LEU A 99 -9.77 -10.14 -1.97
CA LEU A 99 -10.71 -10.38 -3.06
C LEU A 99 -10.66 -11.83 -3.54
N TRP A 100 -9.45 -12.39 -3.66
CA TRP A 100 -9.26 -13.79 -4.02
C TRP A 100 -10.00 -14.72 -3.04
N VAL A 101 -9.81 -14.54 -1.73
CA VAL A 101 -10.50 -15.34 -0.71
C VAL A 101 -12.02 -15.19 -0.83
N LEU A 102 -12.52 -13.95 -0.86
CA LEU A 102 -13.95 -13.66 -0.98
C LEU A 102 -14.61 -14.34 -2.19
N PHE A 103 -14.02 -14.18 -3.38
CA PHE A 103 -14.59 -14.75 -4.61
C PHE A 103 -14.36 -16.26 -4.71
N SER A 104 -13.30 -16.80 -4.14
CA SER A 104 -13.08 -18.26 -4.09
C SER A 104 -14.07 -18.99 -3.19
N THR A 105 -14.62 -18.30 -2.18
CA THR A 105 -15.61 -18.85 -1.24
C THR A 105 -17.07 -18.66 -1.68
N ALA A 106 -17.31 -17.86 -2.72
CA ALA A 106 -18.66 -17.51 -3.18
C ALA A 106 -19.15 -18.41 -4.35
N VAL A 107 -18.34 -19.38 -4.77
CA VAL A 107 -18.62 -20.38 -5.82
C VAL A 107 -18.74 -21.75 -5.18
#